data_AF-A0A969L4P0-F1
#
_entry.id   AF-A0A969L4P0-F1
#
_cell.length_a   1.000
_cell.length_b   1.000
_cell.length_c   1.000
_cell.angle_alpha   90.00
_cell.angle_beta   90.00
_cell.angle_gamma   90.00
#
_symmetry.space_group_name_H-M   'P 1'
#
loop_
_entity.id
_entity.type
_entity.pdbx_description
1 polymer ?
#
loop_
_entity_poly.entity_id
_entity_poly.type
_entity_poly.pdbx_seq_one_letter_code
_entity_poly.pdbx_strand_id
1 'polypeptide(L)'
;MSGKVRADNTNELLIHLLQQVVRQDGEIMLVLEDAHWLDSASWGLALLVPQRVQPILLVLAARPMVEPLPLEYSELLHDPRTEKLVLGTLPPADVISLICQRLGVSELPPALINLITEKTDGNPFFAEEIAYALRDKGAISIAKGECRIINLQATELPDTVQGVITHRIDQMGPAQQLTLKVASVIGRIFEFGTLHDIYPIEADKARLVDYLTGLARLDITQLETPEPDLSYIFKHIITQEVAYDLLLFSQRRELHRAVGSWYEQAYADDLSPFYSFLAFHWQEAQVTPKALDYLEKAGEQALRSYANEEAVRFFSKALSLAEEQRGRGAEEKPTSNLPTFQPSNLPTLHRTARWELRLGEAYASWVKYAEARAHLERGLALLGLPLPSGKVNLTAGLLKLALQQALYRLWPAHFVGRRAAESETLLEAARAYEGLTAVYYFANETIPSLYAALRSLILAEAAGPSPELARGYASVGVILSFVPLHSLA
;
A
#
# COMPACT_ATOMS: atom_id res chain seq x y z
N MET A 1 21.20 -4.26 11.33
CA MET A 1 20.02 -3.86 12.13
C MET A 1 18.80 -4.47 11.47
N SER A 2 17.96 -5.23 12.18
CA SER A 2 16.75 -5.83 11.59
C SER A 2 15.73 -4.76 11.23
N GLY A 3 14.78 -5.08 10.34
CA GLY A 3 13.73 -4.14 9.96
C GLY A 3 12.91 -3.67 11.16
N LYS A 4 12.56 -4.59 12.06
CA LYS A 4 11.89 -4.29 13.34
C LYS A 4 12.64 -3.24 14.17
N VAL A 5 13.94 -3.43 14.41
CA VAL A 5 14.73 -2.48 15.23
C VAL A 5 14.80 -1.09 14.56
N ARG A 6 14.84 -1.04 13.22
CA ARG A 6 14.80 0.24 12.51
C ARG A 6 13.44 0.91 12.66
N ALA A 7 12.35 0.18 12.48
CA ALA A 7 10.99 0.69 12.67
C ALA A 7 10.79 1.20 14.11
N ASP A 8 11.22 0.44 15.11
CA ASP A 8 11.19 0.83 16.51
C ASP A 8 11.96 2.15 16.73
N ASN A 9 13.18 2.27 16.20
CA ASN A 9 13.96 3.51 16.31
C ASN A 9 13.30 4.72 15.62
N THR A 10 12.65 4.51 14.47
CA THR A 10 11.90 5.58 13.79
C THR A 10 10.72 6.02 14.64
N ASN A 11 9.95 5.08 15.20
CA ASN A 11 8.84 5.38 16.09
C ASN A 11 9.32 6.14 17.34
N GLU A 12 10.42 5.71 17.97
CA GLU A 12 11.04 6.42 19.09
C GLU A 12 11.43 7.86 18.73
N LEU A 13 12.03 8.06 17.56
CA LEU A 13 12.40 9.40 17.08
C LEU A 13 11.15 10.29 16.90
N LEU A 14 10.12 9.80 16.23
CA LEU A 14 8.89 10.56 15.99
C LEU A 14 8.17 10.89 17.31
N ILE A 15 8.10 9.95 18.24
CA ILE A 15 7.57 10.17 19.58
C ILE A 15 8.38 11.24 20.32
N HIS A 16 9.71 11.18 20.28
CA HIS A 16 10.57 12.19 20.91
C HIS A 16 10.37 13.58 20.32
N LEU A 17 10.21 13.69 18.99
CA LEU A 17 9.90 14.95 18.32
C LEU A 17 8.56 15.52 18.80
N LEU A 18 7.50 14.71 18.82
CA LEU A 18 6.19 15.12 19.31
C LEU A 18 6.24 15.53 20.79
N GLN A 19 6.95 14.79 21.63
CA GLN A 19 7.16 15.17 23.03
C GLN A 19 7.91 16.50 23.17
N GLN A 20 8.84 16.80 22.26
CA GLN A 20 9.55 18.08 22.26
C GLN A 20 8.61 19.23 21.87
N VAL A 21 7.75 19.02 20.87
CA VAL A 21 6.71 20.00 20.50
C VAL A 21 5.78 20.25 21.69
N VAL A 22 5.27 19.19 22.33
CA VAL A 22 4.44 19.31 23.55
C VAL A 22 5.16 20.07 24.67
N ARG A 23 6.47 19.83 24.87
CA ARG A 23 7.26 20.56 25.88
C ARG A 23 7.39 22.06 25.57
N GLN A 24 7.37 22.44 24.30
CA GLN A 24 7.53 23.83 23.85
C GLN A 24 6.18 24.57 23.81
N ASP A 25 5.17 23.95 23.19
CA ASP A 25 3.89 24.56 22.85
C ASP A 25 2.75 24.19 23.81
N GLY A 26 2.96 23.20 24.69
CA GLY A 26 1.98 22.72 25.64
C GLY A 26 1.05 21.65 25.05
N GLU A 27 -0.26 21.85 25.17
CA GLU A 27 -1.27 20.91 24.67
C GLU A 27 -1.35 20.95 23.15
N ILE A 28 -1.15 19.80 22.48
CA ILE A 28 -1.23 19.71 21.02
C ILE A 28 -2.45 18.88 20.60
N MET A 29 -3.08 19.27 19.49
CA MET A 29 -4.09 18.48 18.79
C MET A 29 -3.51 18.02 17.45
N LEU A 30 -3.41 16.72 17.25
CA LEU A 30 -2.99 16.11 15.99
C LEU A 30 -4.22 15.60 15.25
N VAL A 31 -4.47 16.11 14.04
CA VAL A 31 -5.60 15.70 13.19
C VAL A 31 -5.07 14.93 11.99
N LEU A 32 -5.50 13.67 11.83
CA LEU A 32 -5.19 12.84 10.67
C LEU A 32 -6.47 12.66 9.86
N GLU A 33 -6.52 13.31 8.71
CA GLU A 33 -7.58 13.17 7.70
C GLU A 33 -7.41 11.87 6.91
N ASP A 34 -8.52 11.31 6.44
CA ASP A 34 -8.54 10.12 5.59
C ASP A 34 -7.75 8.90 6.12
N ALA A 35 -7.78 8.66 7.44
CA ALA A 35 -6.98 7.65 8.12
C ALA A 35 -7.22 6.19 7.64
N HIS A 36 -8.30 5.93 6.90
CA HIS A 36 -8.56 4.66 6.23
C HIS A 36 -7.50 4.27 5.17
N TRP A 37 -6.64 5.21 4.76
CA TRP A 37 -5.50 4.95 3.86
C TRP A 37 -4.17 4.72 4.58
N LEU A 38 -4.12 4.82 5.91
CA LEU A 38 -2.89 4.57 6.67
C LEU A 38 -2.41 3.14 6.44
N ASP A 39 -1.10 3.01 6.23
CA ASP A 39 -0.42 1.71 6.21
C ASP A 39 -0.28 1.13 7.62
N SER A 40 0.07 -0.15 7.72
CA SER A 40 0.17 -0.86 9.00
C SER A 40 1.18 -0.20 9.97
N ALA A 41 2.28 0.34 9.44
CA ALA A 41 3.28 1.04 10.25
C ALA A 41 2.73 2.36 10.82
N SER A 42 1.99 3.12 10.02
CA SER A 42 1.37 4.38 10.43
C SER A 42 0.24 4.17 11.43
N TRP A 43 -0.54 3.10 11.28
CA TRP A 43 -1.51 2.67 12.28
C TRP A 43 -0.83 2.32 13.61
N GLY A 44 0.31 1.61 13.56
CA GLY A 44 1.17 1.37 14.72
C GLY A 44 1.59 2.64 15.44
N LEU A 45 2.04 3.65 14.68
CA LEU A 45 2.41 4.94 15.26
C LEU A 45 1.21 5.69 15.84
N ALA A 46 0.06 5.71 15.15
CA ALA A 46 -1.15 6.37 15.60
C ALA A 46 -1.65 5.80 16.95
N LEU A 47 -1.47 4.50 17.18
CA LEU A 47 -1.74 3.85 18.46
C LEU A 47 -0.75 4.28 19.56
N LEU A 48 0.55 4.36 19.24
CA LEU A 48 1.62 4.69 20.20
C LEU A 48 1.61 6.15 20.66
N VAL A 49 1.28 7.09 19.77
CA VAL A 49 1.31 8.53 20.05
C VAL A 49 0.50 8.93 21.30
N PRO A 50 -0.80 8.64 21.43
CA PRO A 50 -1.59 9.03 22.60
C PRO A 50 -1.21 8.27 23.89
N GLN A 51 -0.45 7.18 23.77
CA GLN A 51 0.06 6.42 24.92
C GLN A 51 1.33 7.06 25.50
N ARG A 52 2.16 7.69 24.66
CA ARG A 52 3.53 8.10 25.01
C ARG A 52 3.80 9.59 24.93
N VAL A 53 2.92 10.34 24.27
CA VAL A 53 2.99 11.80 24.15
C VAL A 53 1.83 12.36 24.96
N GLN A 54 2.09 13.18 25.98
CA GLN A 54 1.05 13.84 26.78
C GLN A 54 1.51 15.22 27.25
N PRO A 55 0.61 16.23 27.27
CA PRO A 55 -0.78 16.19 26.81
C PRO A 55 -0.94 16.23 25.27
N ILE A 56 -1.76 15.34 24.70
CA ILE A 56 -2.14 15.32 23.28
C ILE A 56 -3.61 14.91 23.08
N LEU A 57 -4.27 15.52 22.10
CA LEU A 57 -5.52 15.03 21.51
C LEU A 57 -5.26 14.52 20.10
N LEU A 58 -5.51 13.24 19.84
CA LEU A 58 -5.43 12.65 18.49
C LEU A 58 -6.84 12.55 17.91
N VAL A 59 -7.08 13.21 16.78
CA VAL A 59 -8.33 13.16 16.01
C VAL A 59 -8.08 12.40 14.72
N LEU A 60 -8.82 11.32 14.49
CA LEU A 60 -8.75 10.52 13.28
C LEU A 60 -10.07 10.64 12.51
N ALA A 61 -10.02 11.16 11.28
CA ALA A 61 -11.16 11.17 10.36
C ALA A 61 -10.99 10.04 9.35
N ALA A 62 -11.95 9.12 9.29
CA ALA A 62 -11.90 7.97 8.39
C ALA A 62 -13.28 7.66 7.80
N ARG A 63 -13.30 7.09 6.59
CA ARG A 63 -14.49 6.44 6.04
C ARG A 63 -14.82 5.19 6.90
N PRO A 64 -16.08 4.72 6.90
CA PRO A 64 -16.41 3.45 7.53
C PRO A 64 -15.51 2.33 7.00
N MET A 65 -14.72 1.74 7.90
CA MET A 65 -13.77 0.69 7.54
C MET A 65 -14.50 -0.66 7.43
N VAL A 66 -14.10 -1.45 6.43
CA VAL A 66 -14.67 -2.77 6.13
C VAL A 66 -13.79 -3.85 6.73
N GLU A 67 -14.40 -4.90 7.28
CA GLU A 67 -13.67 -6.03 7.88
C GLU A 67 -12.80 -6.78 6.84
N PRO A 68 -11.63 -7.32 7.25
CA PRO A 68 -11.07 -7.25 8.61
C PRO A 68 -10.51 -5.86 8.95
N LEU A 69 -10.82 -5.35 10.14
CA LEU A 69 -10.23 -4.10 10.62
C LEU A 69 -8.74 -4.27 10.96
N PRO A 70 -7.89 -3.25 10.72
CA PRO A 70 -6.55 -3.17 11.27
C PRO A 70 -6.58 -3.35 12.79
N LEU A 71 -5.60 -4.07 13.31
CA LEU A 71 -5.54 -4.42 14.73
C LEU A 71 -5.44 -3.17 15.58
N GLU A 72 -4.57 -2.23 15.20
CA GLU A 72 -4.30 -0.99 15.91
C GLU A 72 -5.51 -0.06 15.90
N TYR A 73 -6.24 0.01 14.79
CA TYR A 73 -7.52 0.71 14.73
C TYR A 73 -8.54 0.10 15.70
N SER A 74 -8.60 -1.23 15.75
CA SER A 74 -9.46 -1.94 16.70
C SER A 74 -9.04 -1.66 18.14
N GLU A 75 -7.75 -1.68 18.46
CA GLU A 75 -7.22 -1.35 19.79
C GLU A 75 -7.54 0.09 20.20
N LEU A 76 -7.36 1.06 19.30
CA LEU A 76 -7.75 2.45 19.51
C LEU A 76 -9.23 2.56 19.88
N LEU A 77 -10.12 1.84 19.18
CA LEU A 77 -11.56 1.84 19.48
C LEU A 77 -11.93 1.19 20.82
N HIS A 78 -11.10 0.27 21.34
CA HIS A 78 -11.32 -0.36 22.63
C HIS A 78 -10.68 0.42 23.80
N ASP A 79 -9.83 1.41 23.52
CA ASP A 79 -9.25 2.26 24.56
C ASP A 79 -10.35 3.13 25.21
N PRO A 80 -10.51 3.11 26.54
CA PRO A 80 -11.54 3.88 27.24
C PRO A 80 -11.38 5.40 27.10
N ARG A 81 -10.22 5.89 26.63
CA ARG A 81 -9.96 7.30 26.35
C ARG A 81 -10.40 7.72 24.94
N THR A 82 -10.81 6.78 24.10
CA THR A 82 -11.24 7.04 22.73
C THR A 82 -12.73 7.25 22.66
N GLU A 83 -13.14 8.37 22.05
CA GLU A 83 -14.53 8.62 21.70
C GLU A 83 -14.72 8.44 20.19
N LYS A 84 -15.67 7.57 19.81
CA LYS A 84 -16.03 7.36 18.39
C LYS A 84 -17.28 8.14 18.05
N LEU A 85 -17.12 9.16 17.20
CA LEU A 85 -18.23 9.91 16.64
C LEU A 85 -18.56 9.41 15.23
N VAL A 86 -19.75 8.81 15.07
CA VAL A 86 -20.22 8.34 13.77
C VAL A 86 -21.02 9.46 13.09
N LEU A 87 -20.51 9.96 11.97
CA LEU A 87 -21.17 10.98 11.16
C LEU A 87 -22.20 10.34 10.23
N GLY A 88 -23.48 10.68 10.43
CA GLY A 88 -24.58 10.34 9.53
C GLY A 88 -24.78 11.40 8.44
N THR A 89 -25.82 11.23 7.64
CA THR A 89 -26.28 12.30 6.74
C THR A 89 -26.86 13.47 7.54
N LEU A 90 -26.83 14.67 6.95
CA LEU A 90 -27.39 15.84 7.59
C LEU A 90 -28.93 15.76 7.62
N PRO A 91 -29.56 16.06 8.78
CA PRO A 91 -30.99 16.29 8.84
C PRO A 91 -31.42 17.40 7.86
N PRO A 92 -32.65 17.36 7.33
CA PRO A 92 -33.13 18.36 6.36
C PRO A 92 -32.97 19.81 6.84
N ALA A 93 -33.16 20.10 8.13
CA ALA A 93 -32.99 21.44 8.68
C ALA A 93 -31.52 21.92 8.59
N ASP A 94 -30.56 21.04 8.82
CA ASP A 94 -29.13 21.35 8.75
C ASP A 94 -28.66 21.49 7.31
N VAL A 95 -29.21 20.70 6.38
CA VAL A 95 -29.01 20.90 4.94
C VAL A 95 -29.49 22.28 4.52
N ILE A 96 -30.70 22.68 4.90
CA ILE A 96 -31.25 24.01 4.55
C ILE A 96 -30.36 25.12 5.12
N SER A 97 -29.95 25.00 6.38
CA SER A 97 -29.05 25.95 7.05
C SER A 97 -27.71 26.09 6.31
N LEU A 98 -27.11 24.95 5.94
CA LEU A 98 -25.88 24.90 5.15
C LEU A 98 -26.05 25.64 3.82
N ILE A 99 -27.11 25.35 3.07
CA ILE A 99 -27.34 25.96 1.75
C ILE A 99 -27.64 27.46 1.88
N CYS A 100 -28.41 27.88 2.87
CA CYS A 100 -28.62 29.30 3.18
C CYS A 100 -27.28 30.03 3.39
N GLN A 101 -26.41 29.46 4.23
CA GLN A 101 -25.09 30.02 4.50
C GLN A 101 -24.22 30.09 3.24
N ARG A 102 -24.22 29.02 2.43
CA ARG A 102 -23.41 28.90 1.20
C ARG A 102 -23.87 29.82 0.07
N LEU A 103 -25.17 30.10 -0.01
CA LEU A 103 -25.75 31.05 -0.97
C LEU A 103 -25.79 32.49 -0.43
N GLY A 104 -25.51 32.69 0.87
CA GLY A 104 -25.58 34.01 1.51
C GLY A 104 -27.02 34.54 1.61
N VAL A 105 -27.99 33.66 1.87
CA VAL A 105 -29.41 33.98 1.98
C VAL A 105 -29.97 33.59 3.34
N SER A 106 -31.04 34.24 3.78
CA SER A 106 -31.68 33.90 5.06
C SER A 106 -32.63 32.70 4.97
N GLU A 107 -33.25 32.50 3.80
CA GLU A 107 -34.25 31.46 3.57
C GLU A 107 -34.23 30.96 2.12
N LEU A 108 -34.71 29.73 1.93
CA LEU A 108 -34.89 29.10 0.62
C LEU A 108 -36.38 28.94 0.32
N PRO A 109 -36.81 29.12 -0.94
CA PRO A 109 -38.19 28.81 -1.33
C PRO A 109 -38.55 27.34 -1.07
N PRO A 110 -39.78 27.02 -0.61
CA PRO A 110 -40.18 25.65 -0.26
C PRO A 110 -39.96 24.61 -1.37
N ALA A 111 -40.18 24.98 -2.64
CA ALA A 111 -39.96 24.08 -3.77
C ALA A 111 -38.46 23.74 -3.95
N LEU A 112 -37.56 24.67 -3.64
CA LEU A 112 -36.11 24.42 -3.68
C LEU A 112 -35.67 23.54 -2.51
N ILE A 113 -36.24 23.76 -1.32
CA ILE A 113 -36.01 22.90 -0.14
C ILE A 113 -36.38 21.45 -0.46
N ASN A 114 -37.58 21.22 -0.99
CA ASN A 114 -38.05 19.88 -1.33
C ASN A 114 -37.14 19.22 -2.37
N LEU A 115 -36.77 19.95 -3.42
CA LEU A 115 -35.88 19.45 -4.47
C LEU A 115 -34.50 19.05 -3.94
N ILE A 116 -33.86 19.91 -3.15
CA ILE A 116 -32.54 19.64 -2.59
C ILE A 116 -32.63 18.46 -1.61
N THR A 117 -33.62 18.44 -0.73
CA THR A 117 -33.75 17.38 0.28
C THR A 117 -34.01 16.03 -0.37
N GLU A 118 -34.92 15.96 -1.36
CA GLU A 118 -35.25 14.72 -2.08
C GLU A 118 -34.07 14.19 -2.90
N LYS A 119 -33.31 15.07 -3.55
CA LYS A 119 -32.19 14.65 -4.41
C LYS A 119 -30.96 14.23 -3.61
N THR A 120 -30.70 14.88 -2.48
CA THR A 120 -29.37 14.80 -1.84
C THR A 120 -29.31 13.79 -0.70
N ASP A 121 -30.47 13.37 -0.19
CA ASP A 121 -30.61 12.44 0.95
C ASP A 121 -29.72 12.85 2.15
N GLY A 122 -29.60 14.16 2.38
CA GLY A 122 -28.79 14.72 3.47
C GLY A 122 -27.27 14.73 3.23
N ASN A 123 -26.78 14.41 2.03
CA ASN A 123 -25.37 14.53 1.71
C ASN A 123 -24.97 16.02 1.60
N PRO A 124 -24.11 16.56 2.50
CA PRO A 124 -23.80 17.99 2.53
C PRO A 124 -23.14 18.47 1.23
N PHE A 125 -22.17 17.70 0.73
CA PHE A 125 -21.47 18.03 -0.51
C PHE A 125 -22.44 18.04 -1.69
N PHE A 126 -23.28 17.02 -1.84
CA PHE A 126 -24.26 16.96 -2.92
C PHE A 126 -25.25 18.12 -2.88
N ALA A 127 -25.70 18.50 -1.68
CA ALA A 127 -26.63 19.62 -1.50
C ALA A 127 -26.01 20.95 -1.93
N GLU A 128 -24.77 21.24 -1.51
CA GLU A 128 -24.05 22.45 -1.91
C GLU A 128 -23.94 22.52 -3.44
N GLU A 129 -23.58 21.39 -4.04
CA GLU A 129 -23.35 21.27 -5.47
C GLU A 129 -24.62 21.45 -6.31
N ILE A 130 -25.76 20.91 -5.88
CA ILE A 130 -27.06 21.15 -6.54
C ILE A 130 -27.46 22.62 -6.42
N ALA A 131 -27.28 23.24 -5.25
CA ALA A 131 -27.62 24.64 -5.04
C ALA A 131 -26.78 25.57 -5.92
N TYR A 132 -25.46 25.33 -6.02
CA TYR A 132 -24.58 26.08 -6.91
C TYR A 132 -24.92 25.85 -8.39
N ALA A 133 -25.19 24.60 -8.81
CA ALA A 133 -25.59 24.31 -10.18
C ALA A 133 -26.88 25.04 -10.59
N LEU A 134 -27.86 25.13 -9.69
CA LEU A 134 -29.10 25.87 -9.93
C LEU A 134 -28.86 27.38 -10.03
N ARG A 135 -27.97 27.94 -9.19
CA ARG A 135 -27.60 29.36 -9.26
C ARG A 135 -26.88 29.67 -10.57
N ASP A 136 -25.89 28.87 -10.92
CA ASP A 136 -24.99 29.12 -12.05
C ASP A 136 -25.72 28.96 -13.40
N LYS A 137 -26.72 28.07 -13.48
CA LYS A 137 -27.64 27.95 -14.62
C LYS A 137 -28.71 29.06 -14.66
N GLY A 138 -28.77 29.94 -13.66
CA GLY A 138 -29.80 30.97 -13.54
C GLY A 138 -31.20 30.42 -13.22
N ALA A 139 -31.31 29.17 -12.77
CA ALA A 139 -32.57 28.57 -12.34
C ALA A 139 -33.07 29.19 -11.03
N ILE A 140 -32.13 29.68 -10.20
CA ILE A 140 -32.40 30.51 -9.03
C ILE A 140 -31.59 31.80 -9.11
N SER A 141 -32.13 32.88 -8.55
CA SER A 141 -31.45 34.17 -8.43
C SER A 141 -31.33 34.59 -6.98
N ILE A 142 -30.17 35.13 -6.63
CA ILE A 142 -29.86 35.64 -5.30
C ILE A 142 -29.72 37.15 -5.39
N ALA A 143 -30.61 37.87 -4.73
CA ALA A 143 -30.59 39.33 -4.69
C ALA A 143 -30.92 39.83 -3.29
N LYS A 144 -30.07 40.71 -2.74
CA LYS A 144 -30.26 41.30 -1.40
C LYS A 144 -30.46 40.27 -0.27
N GLY A 145 -29.85 39.09 -0.37
CA GLY A 145 -29.98 38.03 0.63
C GLY A 145 -31.26 37.19 0.50
N GLU A 146 -32.07 37.40 -0.55
CA GLU A 146 -33.23 36.57 -0.87
C GLU A 146 -32.92 35.64 -2.04
N CYS A 147 -33.36 34.38 -1.93
CA CYS A 147 -33.32 33.41 -3.01
C CYS A 147 -34.69 33.34 -3.72
N ARG A 148 -34.73 33.52 -5.04
CA ARG A 148 -35.95 33.40 -5.86
C ARG A 148 -35.78 32.34 -6.93
N ILE A 149 -36.81 31.51 -7.09
CA ILE A 149 -36.88 30.55 -8.20
C ILE A 149 -37.21 31.31 -9.49
N ILE A 150 -36.39 31.14 -10.52
CA ILE A 150 -36.67 31.60 -11.88
C ILE A 150 -37.32 30.47 -12.67
N ASN A 151 -36.64 29.31 -12.78
CA ASN A 151 -37.14 28.14 -13.47
C ASN A 151 -36.42 26.85 -13.06
N LEU A 152 -37.05 26.04 -12.19
CA LEU A 152 -36.51 24.73 -11.79
C LEU A 152 -36.75 23.63 -12.86
N GLN A 153 -37.82 23.74 -13.66
CA GLN A 153 -38.25 22.66 -14.58
C GLN A 153 -37.38 22.56 -15.83
N ALA A 154 -36.68 23.63 -16.21
CA ALA A 154 -35.76 23.61 -17.35
C ALA A 154 -34.37 23.05 -16.99
N THR A 155 -34.14 22.66 -15.74
CA THR A 155 -32.82 22.23 -15.28
C THR A 155 -32.79 20.73 -15.04
N GLU A 156 -32.19 19.98 -15.97
CA GLU A 156 -31.78 18.61 -15.68
C GLU A 156 -30.72 18.65 -14.56
N LEU A 157 -31.09 18.09 -13.42
CA LEU A 157 -30.22 17.94 -12.26
C LEU A 157 -29.79 16.47 -12.16
N PRO A 158 -28.50 16.21 -11.90
CA PRO A 158 -28.04 14.85 -11.71
C PRO A 158 -28.63 14.19 -10.45
N ASP A 159 -28.80 12.88 -10.51
CA ASP A 159 -29.35 12.06 -9.42
C ASP A 159 -28.26 11.53 -8.46
N THR A 160 -26.99 11.74 -8.79
CA THR A 160 -25.85 11.24 -8.01
C THR A 160 -24.79 12.30 -7.85
N VAL A 161 -23.99 12.18 -6.79
CA VAL A 161 -22.82 13.04 -6.53
C VAL A 161 -21.85 13.02 -7.71
N GLN A 162 -21.60 11.83 -8.26
CA GLN A 162 -20.77 11.64 -9.44
C GLN A 162 -21.35 12.39 -10.64
N GLY A 163 -22.67 12.32 -10.85
CA GLY A 163 -23.34 13.03 -11.94
C GLY A 163 -23.19 14.56 -11.83
N VAL A 164 -23.23 15.13 -10.62
CA VAL A 164 -23.00 16.58 -10.45
C VAL A 164 -21.57 16.97 -10.79
N ILE A 165 -20.60 16.18 -10.34
CA ILE A 165 -19.20 16.45 -10.66
C ILE A 165 -18.97 16.32 -12.16
N THR A 166 -19.47 15.26 -12.81
CA THR A 166 -19.37 15.07 -14.26
C THR A 166 -19.96 16.28 -15.00
N HIS A 167 -21.15 16.72 -14.61
CA HIS A 167 -21.79 17.88 -15.20
C HIS A 167 -21.00 19.19 -14.99
N ARG A 168 -20.30 19.36 -13.86
CA ARG A 168 -19.39 20.50 -13.66
C ARG A 168 -18.17 20.42 -14.58
N ILE A 169 -17.59 19.23 -14.74
CA ILE A 169 -16.46 19.00 -15.65
C ILE A 169 -16.88 19.29 -17.09
N ASP A 170 -18.06 18.84 -17.53
CA ASP A 170 -18.56 19.04 -18.90
C ASP A 170 -18.76 20.51 -19.27
N GLN A 171 -19.02 21.38 -18.29
CA GLN A 171 -19.14 22.82 -18.51
C GLN A 171 -17.79 23.54 -18.63
N MET A 172 -16.67 22.88 -18.32
CA MET A 172 -15.34 23.47 -18.44
C MET A 172 -14.86 23.46 -19.90
N GLY A 173 -13.93 24.36 -20.24
CA GLY A 173 -13.29 24.33 -21.54
C GLY A 173 -12.46 23.05 -21.75
N PRO A 174 -12.28 22.54 -22.98
CA PRO A 174 -11.58 21.28 -23.24
C PRO A 174 -10.18 21.17 -22.60
N ALA A 175 -9.41 22.27 -22.59
CA ALA A 175 -8.09 22.30 -21.99
C ALA A 175 -8.12 22.19 -20.45
N GLN A 176 -9.13 22.76 -19.79
CA GLN A 176 -9.33 22.61 -18.34
C GLN A 176 -9.74 21.18 -17.99
N GLN A 177 -10.64 20.59 -18.78
CA GLN A 177 -11.04 19.19 -18.61
C GLN A 177 -9.83 18.26 -18.76
N LEU A 178 -9.00 18.48 -19.78
CA LEU A 178 -7.78 17.70 -19.98
C LEU A 178 -6.81 17.88 -18.79
N THR A 179 -6.62 19.11 -18.32
CA THR A 179 -5.79 19.40 -17.13
C THR A 179 -6.26 18.62 -15.92
N LEU A 180 -7.57 18.62 -15.65
CA LEU A 180 -8.15 17.88 -14.54
C LEU A 180 -7.96 16.36 -14.68
N LYS A 181 -8.13 15.83 -15.89
CA LYS A 181 -7.94 14.40 -16.20
C LYS A 181 -6.48 13.96 -16.09
N VAL A 182 -5.53 14.80 -16.48
CA VAL A 182 -4.10 14.47 -16.33
C VAL A 182 -3.72 14.52 -14.84
N ALA A 183 -4.13 15.58 -14.13
CA ALA A 183 -3.89 15.70 -12.70
C ALA A 183 -4.50 14.55 -11.89
N SER A 184 -5.68 14.05 -12.29
CA SER A 184 -6.34 12.97 -11.58
C SER A 184 -5.59 11.63 -11.66
N VAL A 185 -4.74 11.43 -12.67
CA VAL A 185 -3.86 10.26 -12.76
C VAL A 185 -2.67 10.40 -11.82
N ILE A 186 -2.13 11.62 -11.60
CA ILE A 186 -0.98 11.85 -10.71
C ILE A 186 -1.37 11.57 -9.26
N GLY A 187 -2.49 12.12 -8.80
CA GLY A 187 -2.98 11.92 -7.44
C GLY A 187 -3.83 13.09 -6.94
N ARG A 188 -4.30 12.99 -5.69
CA ARG A 188 -5.08 14.05 -5.04
C ARG A 188 -4.24 15.32 -4.84
N ILE A 189 -2.98 15.16 -4.44
CA ILE A 189 -1.97 16.22 -4.44
C ILE A 189 -1.08 15.96 -5.64
N PHE A 190 -0.86 16.98 -6.46
CA PHE A 190 -0.04 16.88 -7.66
C PHE A 190 0.88 18.08 -7.79
N GLU A 191 2.16 17.78 -8.04
CA GLU A 191 3.17 18.79 -8.34
C GLU A 191 2.93 19.38 -9.72
N PHE A 192 3.10 20.70 -9.83
CA PHE A 192 2.96 21.40 -11.11
C PHE A 192 3.99 20.91 -12.14
N GLY A 193 5.23 20.65 -11.72
CA GLY A 193 6.29 20.14 -12.59
C GLY A 193 5.92 18.82 -13.26
N THR A 194 5.43 17.85 -12.47
CA THR A 194 4.92 16.58 -12.98
C THR A 194 3.80 16.77 -14.00
N LEU A 195 2.77 17.55 -13.64
CA LEU A 195 1.62 17.83 -14.51
C LEU A 195 2.06 18.48 -15.82
N HIS A 196 2.95 19.47 -15.74
CA HIS A 196 3.48 20.21 -16.87
C HIS A 196 4.20 19.29 -17.84
N ASP A 197 5.11 18.45 -17.35
CA ASP A 197 5.98 17.66 -18.20
C ASP A 197 5.25 16.51 -18.90
N ILE A 198 4.31 15.86 -18.20
CA ILE A 198 3.51 14.76 -18.76
C ILE A 198 2.31 15.25 -19.59
N TYR A 199 2.07 16.57 -19.65
CA TYR A 199 0.89 17.10 -20.33
C TYR A 199 0.89 16.73 -21.83
N PRO A 200 -0.18 16.11 -22.37
CA PRO A 200 -0.15 15.58 -23.73
C PRO A 200 -0.06 16.62 -24.86
N ILE A 201 -0.45 17.87 -24.61
CA ILE A 201 -0.51 18.93 -25.63
C ILE A 201 0.55 19.99 -25.34
N GLU A 202 1.68 19.92 -26.05
CA GLU A 202 2.84 20.81 -25.83
C GLU A 202 2.47 22.31 -25.92
N ALA A 203 1.61 22.67 -26.88
CA ALA A 203 1.19 24.07 -27.09
C ALA A 203 0.42 24.67 -25.91
N ASP A 204 -0.20 23.82 -25.08
CA ASP A 204 -1.04 24.24 -23.95
C ASP A 204 -0.25 24.31 -22.63
N LYS A 205 0.98 23.77 -22.58
CA LYS A 205 1.81 23.74 -21.36
C LYS A 205 2.04 25.12 -20.75
N ALA A 206 2.34 26.12 -21.59
CA ALA A 206 2.53 27.50 -21.17
C ALA A 206 1.29 28.15 -20.53
N ARG A 207 0.10 27.57 -20.74
CA ARG A 207 -1.19 28.06 -20.23
C ARG A 207 -1.72 27.25 -19.04
N LEU A 208 -0.99 26.22 -18.57
CA LEU A 208 -1.46 25.36 -17.49
C LEU A 208 -1.76 26.13 -16.20
N VAL A 209 -0.96 27.15 -15.89
CA VAL A 209 -1.19 28.04 -14.73
C VAL A 209 -2.53 28.78 -14.87
N ASP A 210 -2.89 29.24 -16.07
CA ASP A 210 -4.19 29.88 -16.33
C ASP A 210 -5.34 28.88 -16.17
N TYR A 211 -5.17 27.65 -16.65
CA TYR A 211 -6.17 26.59 -16.51
C TYR A 211 -6.38 26.22 -15.03
N LEU A 212 -5.31 26.03 -14.26
CA LEU A 212 -5.36 25.76 -12.82
C LEU A 212 -5.96 26.94 -12.04
N THR A 213 -5.64 28.18 -12.42
CA THR A 213 -6.28 29.38 -11.84
C THR A 213 -7.78 29.39 -12.12
N GLY A 214 -8.19 29.00 -13.33
CA GLY A 214 -9.60 28.81 -13.67
C GLY A 214 -10.28 27.71 -12.84
N LEU A 215 -9.61 26.57 -12.66
CA LEU A 215 -10.10 25.46 -11.82
C LEU A 215 -10.21 25.86 -10.34
N ALA A 216 -9.31 26.70 -9.84
CA ALA A 216 -9.37 27.25 -8.50
C ALA A 216 -10.54 28.22 -8.30
N ARG A 217 -10.85 29.06 -9.30
CA ARG A 217 -12.06 29.89 -9.28
C ARG A 217 -13.35 29.08 -9.31
N LEU A 218 -13.30 27.91 -9.96
CA LEU A 218 -14.38 26.93 -9.94
C LEU A 218 -14.36 26.06 -8.68
N ASP A 219 -13.45 26.28 -7.73
CA ASP A 219 -13.38 25.55 -6.46
C ASP A 219 -13.17 24.03 -6.62
N ILE A 220 -12.44 23.65 -7.68
CA ILE A 220 -12.13 22.26 -8.04
C ILE A 220 -10.76 21.85 -7.51
N THR A 221 -9.74 22.68 -7.77
CA THR A 221 -8.36 22.49 -7.31
C THR A 221 -7.89 23.73 -6.58
N GLN A 222 -7.14 23.57 -5.49
CA GLN A 222 -6.59 24.69 -4.72
C GLN A 222 -5.06 24.61 -4.70
N LEU A 223 -4.41 25.75 -4.45
CA LEU A 223 -2.97 25.78 -4.21
C LEU A 223 -2.71 25.12 -2.86
N GLU A 224 -1.87 24.09 -2.85
CA GLU A 224 -1.49 23.37 -1.64
C GLU A 224 -0.17 23.93 -1.10
N THR A 225 0.89 23.87 -1.91
CA THR A 225 2.20 24.41 -1.57
C THR A 225 2.63 25.44 -2.62
N PRO A 226 3.07 26.65 -2.22
CA PRO A 226 3.62 27.64 -3.15
C PRO A 226 5.02 27.26 -3.62
N GLU A 227 5.57 28.03 -4.55
CA GLU A 227 6.97 27.93 -5.00
C GLU A 227 7.97 27.91 -3.80
N PRO A 228 9.06 27.12 -3.89
CA PRO A 228 9.56 26.39 -5.07
C PRO A 228 8.90 25.02 -5.32
N ASP A 229 8.20 24.45 -4.33
CA ASP A 229 7.59 23.12 -4.42
C ASP A 229 6.11 23.23 -4.85
N LEU A 230 5.88 23.94 -5.97
CA LEU A 230 4.54 24.31 -6.42
C LEU A 230 3.65 23.08 -6.62
N SER A 231 2.64 22.94 -5.77
CA SER A 231 1.69 21.82 -5.82
C SER A 231 0.25 22.28 -5.60
N TYR A 232 -0.66 21.48 -6.14
CA TYR A 232 -2.10 21.71 -6.07
C TYR A 232 -2.79 20.50 -5.48
N ILE A 233 -3.95 20.72 -4.88
CA ILE A 233 -4.78 19.69 -4.29
C ILE A 233 -6.18 19.71 -4.90
N PHE A 234 -6.74 18.54 -5.20
CA PHE A 234 -8.17 18.40 -5.43
C PHE A 234 -8.92 18.68 -4.13
N LYS A 235 -9.80 19.68 -4.14
CA LYS A 235 -10.57 20.06 -2.95
C LYS A 235 -11.32 18.86 -2.37
N HIS A 236 -11.89 18.03 -3.25
CA HIS A 236 -12.59 16.81 -2.88
C HIS A 236 -12.02 15.61 -3.63
N ILE A 237 -11.75 14.52 -2.91
CA ILE A 237 -11.25 13.27 -3.49
C ILE A 237 -12.21 12.71 -4.55
N ILE A 238 -13.52 12.82 -4.34
CA ILE A 238 -14.52 12.36 -5.31
C ILE A 238 -14.42 13.10 -6.66
N THR A 239 -13.92 14.34 -6.67
CA THR A 239 -13.69 15.07 -7.92
C THR A 239 -12.52 14.49 -8.71
N GLN A 240 -11.45 14.08 -8.00
CA GLN A 240 -10.33 13.35 -8.59
C GLN A 240 -10.79 11.99 -9.13
N GLU A 241 -11.56 11.23 -8.35
CA GLU A 241 -12.10 9.92 -8.74
C GLU A 241 -12.96 10.03 -10.02
N VAL A 242 -13.92 10.97 -10.06
CA VAL A 242 -14.77 11.18 -11.24
C VAL A 242 -13.97 11.64 -12.45
N ALA A 243 -13.03 12.57 -12.29
CA ALA A 243 -12.18 13.03 -13.39
C ALA A 243 -11.31 11.89 -13.96
N TYR A 244 -10.75 11.05 -13.08
CA TYR A 244 -10.03 9.83 -13.47
C TYR A 244 -10.97 8.87 -14.21
N ASP A 245 -12.22 8.73 -13.75
CA ASP A 245 -13.16 7.79 -14.33
C ASP A 245 -13.68 8.17 -15.72
N LEU A 246 -13.65 9.45 -16.07
CA LEU A 246 -13.95 9.96 -17.40
C LEU A 246 -12.87 9.67 -18.45
N LEU A 247 -11.71 9.15 -18.07
CA LEU A 247 -10.67 8.73 -19.01
C LEU A 247 -11.00 7.36 -19.61
N LEU A 248 -10.83 7.24 -20.93
CA LEU A 248 -10.85 5.95 -21.60
C LEU A 248 -9.69 5.08 -21.09
N PHE A 249 -9.90 3.77 -21.09
CA PHE A 249 -8.89 2.81 -20.65
C PHE A 249 -7.51 3.00 -21.32
N SER A 250 -7.49 3.26 -22.64
CA SER A 250 -6.25 3.53 -23.38
C SER A 250 -5.53 4.80 -22.91
N GLN A 251 -6.28 5.86 -22.60
CA GLN A 251 -5.74 7.13 -22.12
C GLN A 251 -5.19 6.98 -20.70
N ARG A 252 -5.91 6.30 -19.79
CA ARG A 252 -5.40 6.00 -18.44
C ARG A 252 -4.06 5.28 -18.53
N ARG A 253 -3.98 4.24 -19.35
CA ARG A 253 -2.77 3.45 -19.52
C ARG A 253 -1.58 4.28 -20.04
N GLU A 254 -1.82 5.22 -20.95
CA GLU A 254 -0.78 6.11 -21.48
C GLU A 254 -0.34 7.15 -20.45
N LEU A 255 -1.27 7.77 -19.73
CA LEU A 255 -0.97 8.73 -18.67
C LEU A 255 -0.23 8.07 -17.50
N HIS A 256 -0.64 6.87 -17.06
CA HIS A 256 0.10 6.12 -16.04
C HIS A 256 1.53 5.79 -16.47
N ARG A 257 1.73 5.47 -17.75
CA ARG A 257 3.08 5.27 -18.32
C ARG A 257 3.88 6.57 -18.28
N ALA A 258 3.27 7.70 -18.64
CA ALA A 258 3.92 9.00 -18.62
C ALA A 258 4.34 9.39 -17.19
N VAL A 259 3.45 9.25 -16.20
CA VAL A 259 3.75 9.48 -14.78
C VAL A 259 4.89 8.59 -14.31
N GLY A 260 4.79 7.27 -14.52
CA GLY A 260 5.83 6.33 -14.10
C GLY A 260 7.18 6.62 -14.73
N SER A 261 7.20 7.00 -16.01
CA SER A 261 8.44 7.35 -16.73
C SER A 261 9.04 8.67 -16.22
N TRP A 262 8.20 9.66 -15.91
CA TRP A 262 8.65 10.95 -15.40
C TRP A 262 9.29 10.79 -14.02
N TYR A 263 8.66 10.06 -13.10
CA TYR A 263 9.22 9.82 -11.76
C TYR A 263 10.55 9.06 -11.82
N GLU A 264 10.67 8.07 -12.71
CA GLU A 264 11.94 7.37 -12.95
C GLU A 264 13.08 8.31 -13.38
N GLN A 265 12.76 9.37 -14.14
CA GLN A 265 13.74 10.33 -14.64
C GLN A 265 14.04 11.42 -13.61
N ALA A 266 12.99 12.01 -13.04
CA ALA A 266 13.09 13.11 -12.07
C ALA A 266 13.80 12.68 -10.78
N TYR A 267 13.59 11.44 -10.34
CA TYR A 267 14.14 10.89 -9.10
C TYR A 267 15.14 9.76 -9.35
N ALA A 268 15.87 9.82 -10.47
CA ALA A 268 16.83 8.79 -10.87
C ALA A 268 17.91 8.48 -9.81
N ASP A 269 18.24 9.47 -8.96
CA ASP A 269 19.22 9.32 -7.88
C ASP A 269 18.70 8.47 -6.71
N ASP A 270 17.41 8.57 -6.37
CA ASP A 270 16.76 7.77 -5.33
C ASP A 270 15.26 7.57 -5.58
N LEU A 271 14.91 6.41 -6.12
CA LEU A 271 13.53 5.99 -6.37
C LEU A 271 12.88 5.30 -5.16
N SER A 272 13.61 5.08 -4.07
CA SER A 272 13.11 4.32 -2.93
C SER A 272 11.84 4.90 -2.28
N PRO A 273 11.63 6.22 -2.19
CA PRO A 273 10.37 6.76 -1.68
C PRO A 273 9.17 6.39 -2.58
N PHE A 274 9.40 6.13 -3.87
CA PHE A 274 8.37 6.00 -4.88
C PHE A 274 8.11 4.55 -5.33
N TYR A 275 8.71 3.53 -4.72
CA TYR A 275 8.53 2.14 -5.20
C TYR A 275 7.07 1.67 -5.19
N SER A 276 6.31 1.94 -4.13
CA SER A 276 4.88 1.59 -4.06
C SER A 276 4.08 2.35 -5.14
N PHE A 277 4.35 3.65 -5.29
CA PHE A 277 3.73 4.51 -6.28
C PHE A 277 4.02 4.03 -7.72
N LEU A 278 5.29 3.77 -8.04
CA LEU A 278 5.72 3.27 -9.34
C LEU A 278 5.12 1.87 -9.62
N ALA A 279 5.03 1.00 -8.62
CA ALA A 279 4.37 -0.30 -8.78
C ALA A 279 2.92 -0.15 -9.24
N PHE A 280 2.17 0.76 -8.61
CA PHE A 280 0.80 1.10 -9.01
C PHE A 280 0.75 1.66 -10.44
N HIS A 281 1.54 2.69 -10.75
CA HIS A 281 1.53 3.33 -12.07
C HIS A 281 1.93 2.36 -13.19
N TRP A 282 2.95 1.53 -12.99
CA TRP A 282 3.35 0.56 -14.02
C TRP A 282 2.34 -0.57 -14.20
N GLN A 283 1.62 -0.94 -13.14
CA GLN A 283 0.51 -1.88 -13.22
C GLN A 283 -0.65 -1.32 -14.03
N GLU A 284 -1.12 -0.10 -13.72
CA GLU A 284 -2.20 0.57 -14.45
C GLU A 284 -1.79 0.90 -15.90
N ALA A 285 -0.51 1.14 -16.14
CA ALA A 285 0.08 1.27 -17.48
C ALA A 285 0.20 -0.07 -18.24
N GLN A 286 -0.13 -1.19 -17.60
CA GLN A 286 0.03 -2.57 -18.10
C GLN A 286 1.45 -2.88 -18.60
N VAL A 287 2.48 -2.32 -17.97
CA VAL A 287 3.88 -2.63 -18.25
C VAL A 287 4.38 -3.62 -17.21
N THR A 288 3.96 -4.88 -17.37
CA THR A 288 4.17 -5.94 -16.37
C THR A 288 5.62 -6.10 -15.89
N PRO A 289 6.66 -6.08 -16.77
CA PRO A 289 8.04 -6.23 -16.30
C PRO A 289 8.45 -5.15 -15.28
N LYS A 290 8.05 -3.89 -15.51
CA LYS A 290 8.32 -2.79 -14.57
C LYS A 290 7.46 -2.89 -13.32
N ALA A 291 6.17 -3.23 -13.47
CA ALA A 291 5.29 -3.43 -12.33
C ALA A 291 5.86 -4.48 -11.36
N LEU A 292 6.33 -5.63 -11.88
CA LEU A 292 6.96 -6.68 -11.08
C LEU A 292 8.25 -6.21 -10.38
N ASP A 293 9.09 -5.42 -11.06
CA ASP A 293 10.31 -4.83 -10.47
C ASP A 293 9.99 -3.91 -9.29
N TYR A 294 9.03 -3.00 -9.44
CA TYR A 294 8.66 -2.10 -8.36
C TYR A 294 7.84 -2.77 -7.26
N LEU A 295 7.02 -3.78 -7.57
CA LEU A 295 6.36 -4.60 -6.53
C LEU A 295 7.39 -5.33 -5.66
N GLU A 296 8.43 -5.90 -6.27
CA GLU A 296 9.52 -6.54 -5.52
C GLU A 296 10.26 -5.53 -4.64
N LYS A 297 10.63 -4.38 -5.19
CA LYS A 297 11.33 -3.31 -4.44
C LYS A 297 10.47 -2.75 -3.30
N ALA A 298 9.18 -2.52 -3.55
CA ALA A 298 8.22 -2.07 -2.54
C ALA A 298 8.02 -3.11 -1.43
N GLY A 299 7.92 -4.40 -1.79
CA GLY A 299 7.83 -5.50 -0.81
C GLY A 299 9.08 -5.62 0.05
N GLU A 300 10.28 -5.52 -0.54
CA GLU A 300 11.55 -5.54 0.18
C GLU A 300 11.69 -4.31 1.10
N GLN A 301 11.23 -3.14 0.68
CA GLN A 301 11.19 -1.95 1.52
C GLN A 301 10.22 -2.10 2.68
N ALA A 302 9.02 -2.64 2.43
CA ALA A 302 8.01 -2.90 3.45
C ALA A 302 8.52 -3.88 4.51
N LEU A 303 9.22 -4.96 4.12
CA LEU A 303 9.91 -5.85 5.07
C LEU A 303 10.96 -5.11 5.91
N ARG A 304 11.75 -4.21 5.29
CA ARG A 304 12.76 -3.42 5.99
C ARG A 304 12.17 -2.39 6.96
N SER A 305 10.96 -1.90 6.71
CA SER A 305 10.24 -1.00 7.61
C SER A 305 9.28 -1.73 8.55
N TYR A 306 9.26 -3.07 8.54
CA TYR A 306 8.35 -3.92 9.32
C TYR A 306 6.86 -3.72 9.00
N ALA A 307 6.56 -3.13 7.83
CA ALA A 307 5.22 -3.00 7.25
C ALA A 307 4.81 -4.34 6.62
N ASN A 308 4.61 -5.36 7.47
CA ASN A 308 4.49 -6.75 7.02
C ASN A 308 3.22 -7.00 6.20
N GLU A 309 2.13 -6.28 6.48
CA GLU A 309 0.89 -6.36 5.70
C GLU A 309 1.09 -5.86 4.27
N GLU A 310 1.79 -4.74 4.10
CA GLU A 310 2.13 -4.17 2.81
C GLU A 310 3.10 -5.09 2.06
N ALA A 311 4.09 -5.66 2.74
CA ALA A 311 4.98 -6.66 2.17
C ALA A 311 4.18 -7.86 1.62
N VAL A 312 3.23 -8.38 2.42
CA VAL A 312 2.32 -9.45 2.00
C VAL A 312 1.55 -9.04 0.74
N ARG A 313 0.96 -7.83 0.74
CA ARG A 313 0.19 -7.31 -0.39
C ARG A 313 1.04 -7.22 -1.67
N PHE A 314 2.25 -6.64 -1.58
CA PHE A 314 3.11 -6.43 -2.74
C PHE A 314 3.62 -7.76 -3.34
N PHE A 315 4.14 -8.67 -2.51
CA PHE A 315 4.63 -9.96 -3.01
C PHE A 315 3.49 -10.86 -3.50
N SER A 316 2.32 -10.85 -2.84
CA SER A 316 1.14 -11.58 -3.34
C SER A 316 0.70 -11.07 -4.72
N LYS A 317 0.72 -9.74 -4.91
CA LYS A 317 0.40 -9.14 -6.21
C LYS A 317 1.44 -9.46 -7.28
N ALA A 318 2.73 -9.50 -6.90
CA ALA A 318 3.80 -9.92 -7.81
C ALA A 318 3.62 -11.38 -8.27
N LEU A 319 3.28 -12.28 -7.34
CA LEU A 319 2.98 -13.68 -7.64
C LEU A 319 1.78 -13.82 -8.57
N SER A 320 0.65 -13.17 -8.26
CA SER A 320 -0.55 -13.27 -9.10
C SER A 320 -0.31 -12.73 -10.53
N LEU A 321 0.41 -11.60 -10.65
CA LEU A 321 0.73 -11.01 -11.95
C LEU A 321 1.67 -11.87 -12.78
N ALA A 322 2.62 -12.57 -12.14
CA ALA A 322 3.49 -13.53 -12.81
C ALA A 322 2.76 -14.81 -13.24
N GLU A 323 1.79 -15.28 -12.44
CA GLU A 323 0.93 -16.41 -12.81
C GLU A 323 0.05 -16.08 -14.01
N GLU A 324 -0.56 -14.89 -14.04
CA GLU A 324 -1.35 -14.41 -15.19
C GLU A 324 -0.52 -14.36 -16.48
N GLN A 325 0.73 -13.91 -16.41
CA GLN A 325 1.66 -13.92 -17.55
C GLN A 325 1.92 -15.35 -18.05
N ARG A 326 2.11 -16.30 -17.13
CA ARG A 326 2.37 -17.70 -17.46
C ARG A 326 1.16 -18.38 -18.08
N GLY A 327 -0.04 -18.09 -17.58
CA GLY A 327 -1.31 -18.59 -18.12
C GLY A 327 -1.54 -18.11 -19.56
N ARG A 328 -1.33 -16.82 -19.83
CA ARG A 328 -1.45 -16.25 -21.18
C ARG A 328 -0.42 -16.82 -22.16
N GLY A 329 0.81 -17.07 -21.70
CA GLY A 329 1.85 -17.70 -22.51
C GLY A 329 1.62 -19.19 -22.80
N ALA A 330 0.78 -19.88 -22.01
CA ALA A 330 0.44 -21.30 -22.21
C ALA A 330 -0.73 -21.51 -23.18
N GLU A 331 -1.58 -20.50 -23.40
CA GLU A 331 -2.68 -20.52 -24.37
C GLU A 331 -2.21 -20.32 -25.82
N GLU A 332 -1.01 -19.79 -26.04
CA GLU A 332 -0.31 -19.87 -27.33
C GLU A 332 0.19 -21.30 -27.56
N LYS A 333 -0.65 -22.11 -28.23
CA LYS A 333 -0.47 -23.53 -28.62
C LYS A 333 0.90 -24.17 -28.27
N PRO A 334 0.93 -25.12 -27.31
CA PRO A 334 2.11 -25.93 -27.07
C PRO A 334 2.21 -27.03 -28.13
N THR A 335 3.18 -26.93 -29.04
CA THR A 335 3.66 -28.12 -29.75
C THR A 335 4.50 -28.96 -28.78
N SER A 336 3.87 -30.02 -28.27
CA SER A 336 4.44 -31.21 -27.63
C SER A 336 4.84 -31.17 -26.14
N ASN A 337 4.05 -31.94 -25.37
CA ASN A 337 4.36 -32.82 -24.24
C ASN A 337 5.20 -32.34 -23.04
N LEU A 338 4.52 -32.34 -21.88
CA LEU A 338 5.02 -32.28 -20.48
C LEU A 338 5.86 -31.03 -20.15
N PRO A 339 5.73 -30.45 -18.92
CA PRO A 339 6.59 -29.36 -18.49
C PRO A 339 7.99 -29.92 -18.25
N THR A 340 8.74 -30.03 -19.34
CA THR A 340 10.17 -30.30 -19.34
C THR A 340 10.83 -29.03 -18.81
N PHE A 341 11.67 -29.16 -17.79
CA PHE A 341 12.44 -28.06 -17.21
C PHE A 341 13.30 -27.41 -18.30
N GLN A 342 12.83 -26.31 -18.89
CA GLN A 342 13.56 -25.57 -19.90
C GLN A 342 14.46 -24.52 -19.22
N PRO A 343 15.78 -24.46 -19.54
CA PRO A 343 16.72 -23.51 -18.94
C PRO A 343 16.32 -22.03 -19.10
N SER A 344 15.48 -21.70 -20.08
CA SER A 344 14.95 -20.35 -20.32
C SER A 344 14.03 -19.83 -19.21
N ASN A 345 13.42 -20.72 -18.41
CA ASN A 345 12.51 -20.35 -17.32
C ASN A 345 13.20 -20.18 -15.96
N LEU A 346 14.51 -20.46 -15.88
CA LEU A 346 15.28 -20.43 -14.63
C LEU A 346 15.25 -19.06 -13.93
N PRO A 347 15.46 -17.91 -14.61
CA PRO A 347 15.46 -16.60 -13.94
C PRO A 347 14.08 -16.27 -13.34
N THR A 348 13.01 -16.59 -14.06
CA THR A 348 11.63 -16.37 -13.59
C THR A 348 11.29 -17.27 -12.40
N LEU A 349 11.70 -18.55 -12.44
CA LEU A 349 11.46 -19.49 -11.35
C LEU A 349 12.19 -19.08 -10.06
N HIS A 350 13.45 -18.63 -10.18
CA HIS A 350 14.21 -18.10 -9.05
C HIS A 350 13.54 -16.86 -8.45
N ARG A 351 13.02 -15.97 -9.30
CA ARG A 351 12.32 -14.76 -8.86
C ARG A 351 11.02 -15.08 -8.12
N THR A 352 10.20 -16.00 -8.66
CA THR A 352 8.98 -16.48 -7.99
C THR A 352 9.31 -17.16 -6.66
N ALA A 353 10.35 -17.98 -6.61
CA ALA A 353 10.80 -18.62 -5.37
C ALA A 353 11.15 -17.57 -4.31
N ARG A 354 11.90 -16.54 -4.69
CA ARG A 354 12.25 -15.43 -3.80
C ARG A 354 11.03 -14.70 -3.26
N TRP A 355 10.03 -14.38 -4.10
CA TRP A 355 8.80 -13.75 -3.62
C TRP A 355 8.02 -14.64 -2.65
N GLU A 356 7.91 -15.95 -2.90
CA GLU A 356 7.32 -16.91 -1.96
C GLU A 356 8.06 -16.91 -0.61
N LEU A 357 9.40 -16.93 -0.63
CA LEU A 357 10.20 -16.91 0.60
C LEU A 357 10.03 -15.59 1.37
N ARG A 358 10.01 -14.45 0.69
CA ARG A 358 9.75 -13.14 1.30
C ARG A 358 8.34 -13.01 1.85
N LEU A 359 7.35 -13.59 1.18
CA LEU A 359 5.99 -13.64 1.69
C LEU A 359 5.90 -14.49 2.96
N GLY A 360 6.62 -15.63 2.98
CA GLY A 360 6.77 -16.47 4.16
C GLY A 360 7.40 -15.72 5.34
N GLU A 361 8.44 -14.94 5.09
CA GLU A 361 9.09 -14.06 6.08
C GLU A 361 8.14 -12.97 6.61
N ALA A 362 7.38 -12.32 5.72
CA ALA A 362 6.40 -11.31 6.09
C ALA A 362 5.29 -11.90 6.98
N TYR A 363 4.72 -13.04 6.59
CA TYR A 363 3.71 -13.74 7.39
C TYR A 363 4.25 -14.22 8.74
N ALA A 364 5.48 -14.74 8.80
CA ALA A 364 6.10 -15.15 10.06
C ALA A 364 6.29 -13.95 11.01
N SER A 365 6.74 -12.82 10.47
CA SER A 365 6.90 -11.56 11.21
C SER A 365 5.55 -10.98 11.66
N TRP A 366 4.49 -11.28 10.92
CA TRP A 366 3.10 -10.96 11.26
C TRP A 366 2.39 -12.05 12.09
N VAL A 367 3.13 -13.02 12.64
CA VAL A 367 2.60 -14.09 13.52
C VAL A 367 1.56 -15.01 12.85
N LYS A 368 1.49 -15.00 11.51
CA LYS A 368 0.63 -15.85 10.68
C LYS A 368 1.39 -17.11 10.26
N TYR A 369 1.66 -17.99 11.22
CA TYR A 369 2.60 -19.11 11.05
C TYR A 369 2.14 -20.18 10.05
N ALA A 370 0.84 -20.38 9.88
CA ALA A 370 0.32 -21.37 8.93
C ALA A 370 0.57 -20.92 7.48
N GLU A 371 0.29 -19.65 7.19
CA GLU A 371 0.56 -19.00 5.91
C GLU A 371 2.06 -18.92 5.66
N ALA A 372 2.83 -18.52 6.68
CA ALA A 372 4.29 -18.48 6.62
C ALA A 372 4.88 -19.84 6.20
N ARG A 373 4.44 -20.93 6.84
CA ARG A 373 4.84 -22.30 6.51
C ARG A 373 4.59 -22.62 5.04
N ALA A 374 3.36 -22.37 4.56
CA ALA A 374 2.96 -22.71 3.20
C ALA A 374 3.84 -22.01 2.16
N HIS A 375 4.10 -20.72 2.34
CA HIS A 375 4.93 -19.93 1.42
C HIS A 375 6.42 -20.28 1.49
N LEU A 376 6.97 -20.50 2.70
CA LEU A 376 8.36 -20.95 2.85
C LEU A 376 8.59 -22.33 2.23
N GLU A 377 7.69 -23.30 2.45
CA GLU A 377 7.77 -24.63 1.85
C GLU A 377 7.68 -24.58 0.32
N ARG A 378 6.78 -23.74 -0.24
CA ARG A 378 6.66 -23.52 -1.70
C ARG A 378 7.92 -22.89 -2.30
N GLY A 379 8.43 -21.81 -1.72
CA GLY A 379 9.63 -21.14 -2.21
C GLY A 379 10.86 -22.07 -2.19
N LEU A 380 11.03 -22.84 -1.11
CA LEU A 380 12.08 -23.86 -1.01
C LEU A 380 11.94 -24.98 -2.05
N ALA A 381 10.70 -25.42 -2.33
CA ALA A 381 10.45 -26.40 -3.39
C ALA A 381 10.82 -25.85 -4.78
N LEU A 382 10.52 -24.58 -5.06
CA LEU A 382 10.90 -23.90 -6.31
C LEU A 382 12.42 -23.76 -6.46
N LEU A 383 13.16 -23.64 -5.35
CA LEU A 383 14.64 -23.69 -5.34
C LEU A 383 15.22 -25.11 -5.45
N GLY A 384 14.39 -26.15 -5.56
CA GLY A 384 14.84 -27.55 -5.58
C GLY A 384 15.34 -28.06 -4.22
N LEU A 385 14.96 -27.39 -3.13
CA LEU A 385 15.31 -27.70 -1.75
C LEU A 385 14.05 -27.97 -0.90
N PRO A 386 13.11 -28.83 -1.32
CA PRO A 386 11.89 -29.07 -0.56
C PRO A 386 12.17 -29.76 0.78
N LEU A 387 11.23 -29.63 1.71
CA LEU A 387 11.26 -30.47 2.90
C LEU A 387 10.85 -31.91 2.54
N PRO A 388 11.44 -32.92 3.20
CA PRO A 388 10.99 -34.30 3.06
C PRO A 388 9.54 -34.46 3.53
N SER A 389 8.71 -35.07 2.69
CA SER A 389 7.32 -35.38 3.04
C SER A 389 7.24 -36.68 3.86
N GLY A 390 6.48 -36.63 4.96
CA GLY A 390 6.23 -37.78 5.84
C GLY A 390 7.33 -38.02 6.88
N LYS A 391 6.93 -38.60 8.03
CA LYS A 391 7.79 -38.78 9.21
C LYS A 391 9.05 -39.60 8.92
N VAL A 392 8.94 -40.68 8.13
CA VAL A 392 10.07 -41.58 7.81
C VAL A 392 11.15 -40.89 6.98
N ASN A 393 10.75 -40.14 5.95
CA ASN A 393 11.72 -39.43 5.10
C ASN A 393 12.38 -38.27 5.85
N LEU A 394 11.63 -37.64 6.75
CA LEU A 394 12.14 -36.56 7.58
C LEU A 394 13.17 -37.07 8.60
N THR A 395 12.91 -38.18 9.28
CA THR A 395 13.87 -38.78 10.23
C THR A 395 15.12 -39.31 9.52
N ALA A 396 14.97 -40.00 8.39
CA ALA A 396 16.11 -40.43 7.58
C ALA A 396 16.93 -39.24 7.05
N GLY A 397 16.25 -38.18 6.59
CA GLY A 397 16.88 -36.94 6.16
C GLY A 397 17.63 -36.24 7.30
N LEU A 398 17.05 -36.20 8.49
CA LEU A 398 17.69 -35.64 9.69
C LEU A 398 18.98 -36.38 10.04
N LEU A 399 18.96 -37.72 10.05
CA LEU A 399 20.16 -38.53 10.29
C LEU A 399 21.26 -38.23 9.27
N LYS A 400 20.88 -38.06 8.00
CA LYS A 400 21.82 -37.67 6.93
C LYS A 400 22.42 -36.28 7.17
N LEU A 401 21.61 -35.29 7.57
CA LEU A 401 22.09 -33.95 7.90
C LEU A 401 23.01 -33.97 9.13
N ALA A 402 22.69 -34.75 10.16
CA ALA A 402 23.54 -34.89 11.34
C ALA A 402 24.91 -35.52 10.98
N LEU A 403 24.92 -36.56 10.15
CA LEU A 403 26.15 -37.16 9.64
C LEU A 403 26.96 -36.14 8.81
N GLN A 404 26.30 -35.38 7.93
CA GLN A 404 26.94 -34.33 7.15
C GLN A 404 27.55 -33.26 8.06
N GLN A 405 26.83 -32.81 9.10
CA GLN A 405 27.34 -31.84 10.05
C GLN A 405 28.56 -32.36 10.81
N ALA A 406 28.56 -33.64 11.21
CA ALA A 406 29.72 -34.27 11.85
C ALA A 406 30.96 -34.24 10.92
N LEU A 407 30.78 -34.52 9.62
CA LEU A 407 31.85 -34.42 8.62
C LEU A 407 32.36 -32.98 8.45
N TYR A 408 31.48 -31.99 8.44
CA TYR A 408 31.85 -30.57 8.34
C TYR A 408 32.69 -30.13 9.54
N ARG A 409 32.41 -30.66 10.73
CA ARG A 409 33.22 -30.40 11.94
C ARG A 409 34.59 -31.06 11.89
N LEU A 410 34.70 -32.26 11.32
CA LEU A 410 35.98 -32.98 11.20
C LEU A 410 36.88 -32.39 10.11
N TRP A 411 36.30 -31.89 9.01
CA TRP A 411 37.04 -31.37 7.85
C TRP A 411 36.50 -30.03 7.34
N PRO A 412 36.53 -28.95 8.14
CA PRO A 412 35.91 -27.68 7.80
C PRO A 412 36.45 -27.07 6.48
N ALA A 413 37.76 -27.20 6.24
CA ALA A 413 38.42 -26.67 5.04
C ALA A 413 37.90 -27.24 3.71
N HIS A 414 37.21 -28.39 3.72
CA HIS A 414 36.69 -29.04 2.51
C HIS A 414 35.25 -28.64 2.19
N PHE A 415 34.53 -28.06 3.14
CA PHE A 415 33.09 -27.88 3.05
C PHE A 415 32.64 -26.42 3.21
N VAL A 416 33.29 -25.67 4.11
CA VAL A 416 32.94 -24.28 4.36
C VAL A 416 33.32 -23.43 3.16
N GLY A 417 32.37 -22.67 2.62
CA GLY A 417 32.56 -21.84 1.43
C GLY A 417 32.76 -22.62 0.13
N ARG A 418 32.56 -23.94 0.13
CA ARG A 418 32.73 -24.80 -1.07
C ARG A 418 31.84 -24.36 -2.24
N ARG A 419 30.69 -23.76 -1.95
CA ARG A 419 29.72 -23.26 -2.94
C ARG A 419 29.56 -21.74 -2.84
N ALA A 420 30.64 -21.01 -2.57
CA ALA A 420 30.63 -19.55 -2.52
C ALA A 420 30.07 -18.90 -3.81
N ALA A 421 30.24 -19.55 -4.97
CA ALA A 421 29.67 -19.09 -6.24
C ALA A 421 28.13 -19.07 -6.26
N GLU A 422 27.48 -19.82 -5.37
CA GLU A 422 26.02 -19.90 -5.23
C GLU A 422 25.55 -19.30 -3.89
N SER A 423 26.40 -18.48 -3.26
CA SER A 423 26.18 -17.99 -1.89
C SER A 423 24.83 -17.28 -1.74
N GLU A 424 24.40 -16.48 -2.71
CA GLU A 424 23.14 -15.73 -2.59
C GLU A 424 21.93 -16.65 -2.42
N THR A 425 21.75 -17.61 -3.34
CA THR A 425 20.64 -18.58 -3.29
C THR A 425 20.74 -19.50 -2.08
N LEU A 426 21.96 -19.91 -1.68
CA LEU A 426 22.16 -20.75 -0.50
C LEU A 426 21.82 -20.02 0.79
N LEU A 427 22.21 -18.76 0.92
CA LEU A 427 21.88 -17.93 2.09
C LEU A 427 20.40 -17.59 2.14
N GLU A 428 19.76 -17.40 0.99
CA GLU A 428 18.32 -17.22 0.89
C GLU A 428 17.54 -18.46 1.35
N ALA A 429 17.93 -19.64 0.86
CA ALA A 429 17.36 -20.90 1.34
C ALA A 429 17.66 -21.13 2.83
N ALA A 430 18.85 -20.75 3.32
CA ALA A 430 19.20 -20.85 4.73
C ALA A 430 18.28 -19.99 5.61
N ARG A 431 17.98 -18.74 5.19
CA ARG A 431 17.00 -17.87 5.88
C ARG A 431 15.59 -18.46 5.86
N ALA A 432 15.18 -19.06 4.75
CA ALA A 432 13.88 -19.72 4.66
C ALA A 432 13.75 -20.90 5.64
N TYR A 433 14.77 -21.75 5.70
CA TYR A 433 14.82 -22.84 6.69
C TYR A 433 14.91 -22.33 8.13
N GLU A 434 15.62 -21.22 8.37
CA GLU A 434 15.64 -20.55 9.68
C GLU A 434 14.22 -20.09 10.08
N GLY A 435 13.48 -19.48 9.16
CA GLY A 435 12.07 -19.13 9.36
C GLY A 435 11.21 -20.36 9.67
N LEU A 436 11.40 -21.47 8.95
CA LEU A 436 10.70 -22.72 9.22
C LEU A 436 11.05 -23.31 10.59
N THR A 437 12.30 -23.19 11.06
CA THR A 437 12.67 -23.61 12.42
C THR A 437 11.80 -22.93 13.46
N ALA A 438 11.61 -21.61 13.35
CA ALA A 438 10.76 -20.85 14.26
C ALA A 438 9.28 -21.25 14.13
N VAL A 439 8.76 -21.37 12.91
CA VAL A 439 7.37 -21.79 12.65
C VAL A 439 7.08 -23.16 13.26
N TYR A 440 7.94 -24.16 13.03
CA TYR A 440 7.78 -25.49 13.59
C TYR A 440 7.97 -25.53 15.10
N TYR A 441 8.85 -24.69 15.65
CA TYR A 441 9.02 -24.55 17.09
C TYR A 441 7.72 -24.08 17.76
N PHE A 442 7.10 -23.01 17.23
CA PHE A 442 5.82 -22.52 17.75
C PHE A 442 4.65 -23.48 17.52
N ALA A 443 4.72 -24.32 16.48
CA ALA A 443 3.76 -25.41 16.24
C ALA A 443 4.01 -26.67 17.09
N ASN A 444 5.04 -26.69 17.95
CA ASN A 444 5.46 -27.85 18.73
C ASN A 444 5.83 -29.09 17.88
N GLU A 445 6.35 -28.86 16.66
CA GLU A 445 6.81 -29.90 15.73
C GLU A 445 8.34 -30.07 15.82
N THR A 446 8.82 -30.84 16.80
CA THR A 446 10.27 -30.94 17.12
C THR A 446 11.14 -31.48 15.98
N ILE A 447 10.73 -32.57 15.31
CA ILE A 447 11.54 -33.20 14.26
C ILE A 447 11.68 -32.29 13.02
N PRO A 448 10.59 -31.69 12.49
CA PRO A 448 10.71 -30.67 11.44
C PRO A 448 11.55 -29.46 11.84
N SER A 449 11.41 -28.97 13.07
CA SER A 449 12.19 -27.83 13.57
C SER A 449 13.70 -28.12 13.59
N LEU A 450 14.09 -29.30 14.10
CA LEU A 450 15.50 -29.74 14.12
C LEU A 450 16.05 -29.99 12.71
N TYR A 451 15.26 -30.59 11.83
CA TYR A 451 15.63 -30.76 10.42
C TYR A 451 15.91 -29.41 9.76
N ALA A 452 14.98 -28.46 9.90
CA ALA A 452 15.10 -27.12 9.34
C ALA A 452 16.33 -26.37 9.91
N ALA A 453 16.59 -26.49 11.22
CA ALA A 453 17.72 -25.82 11.86
C ALA A 453 19.06 -26.33 11.33
N LEU A 454 19.23 -27.65 11.24
CA LEU A 454 20.44 -28.26 10.68
C LEU A 454 20.59 -27.98 9.18
N ARG A 455 19.48 -27.97 8.44
CA ARG A 455 19.49 -27.67 7.01
C ARG A 455 19.91 -26.22 6.74
N SER A 456 19.37 -25.27 7.52
CA SER A 456 19.78 -23.86 7.49
C SER A 456 21.29 -23.71 7.73
N LEU A 457 21.81 -24.35 8.79
CA LEU A 457 23.23 -24.30 9.12
C LEU A 457 24.13 -24.84 7.99
N ILE A 458 23.81 -26.02 7.45
CA ILE A 458 24.60 -26.65 6.39
C ILE A 458 24.62 -25.79 5.11
N LEU A 459 23.50 -25.16 4.77
CA LEU A 459 23.41 -24.26 3.62
C LEU A 459 24.27 -22.99 3.84
N ALA A 460 24.21 -22.41 5.04
CA ALA A 460 25.03 -21.25 5.40
C ALA A 460 26.54 -21.60 5.42
N GLU A 461 26.93 -22.77 5.95
CA GLU A 461 28.32 -23.25 5.92
C GLU A 461 28.81 -23.42 4.48
N ALA A 462 27.99 -23.99 3.58
CA ALA A 462 28.35 -24.18 2.18
C ALA A 462 28.53 -22.85 1.43
N ALA A 463 27.77 -21.81 1.79
CA ALA A 463 27.88 -20.45 1.26
C ALA A 463 29.16 -19.73 1.73
N GLY A 464 29.57 -19.96 2.98
CA GLY A 464 30.75 -19.36 3.59
C GLY A 464 30.42 -18.38 4.72
N PRO A 465 31.40 -17.58 5.20
CA PRO A 465 31.21 -16.65 6.32
C PRO A 465 30.09 -15.64 6.06
N SER A 466 29.05 -15.66 6.90
CA SER A 466 27.87 -14.81 6.76
C SER A 466 27.14 -14.61 8.10
N PRO A 467 26.27 -13.60 8.22
CA PRO A 467 25.37 -13.47 9.36
C PRO A 467 24.45 -14.68 9.55
N GLU A 468 23.99 -15.30 8.45
CA GLU A 468 23.18 -16.52 8.45
C GLU A 468 23.93 -17.68 9.10
N LEU A 469 25.23 -17.82 8.87
CA LEU A 469 26.04 -18.86 9.46
C LEU A 469 26.12 -18.70 10.99
N ALA A 470 26.35 -17.47 11.46
CA ALA A 470 26.37 -17.17 12.89
C ALA A 470 25.02 -17.48 13.55
N ARG A 471 23.90 -17.09 12.91
CA ARG A 471 22.55 -17.42 13.39
C ARG A 471 22.28 -18.91 13.36
N GLY A 472 22.69 -19.62 12.30
CA GLY A 472 22.54 -21.06 12.17
C GLY A 472 23.17 -21.83 13.34
N TYR A 473 24.38 -21.43 13.77
CA TYR A 473 25.01 -22.02 14.95
C TYR A 473 24.21 -21.75 16.24
N ALA A 474 23.71 -20.53 16.42
CA ALA A 474 22.87 -20.19 17.58
C ALA A 474 21.55 -20.99 17.58
N SER A 475 20.85 -21.04 16.45
CA SER A 475 19.56 -21.73 16.28
C SER A 475 19.67 -23.23 16.55
N VAL A 476 20.72 -23.90 16.05
CA VAL A 476 20.95 -25.31 16.34
C VAL A 476 21.23 -25.53 17.83
N GLY A 477 22.03 -24.67 18.46
CA GLY A 477 22.31 -24.75 19.90
C GLY A 477 21.05 -24.63 20.76
N VAL A 478 20.18 -23.68 20.42
CA VAL A 478 18.88 -23.48 21.10
C VAL A 478 17.98 -24.70 20.90
N ILE A 479 17.77 -25.15 19.67
CA ILE A 479 16.85 -26.28 19.39
C ILE A 479 17.33 -27.56 20.07
N LEU A 480 18.64 -27.84 20.08
CA LEU A 480 19.19 -29.01 20.77
C LEU A 480 18.99 -28.96 22.29
N SER A 481 18.90 -27.77 22.90
CA SER A 481 18.62 -27.64 24.33
C SER A 481 17.17 -28.00 24.70
N PHE A 482 16.24 -27.92 23.73
CA PHE A 482 14.83 -28.25 23.89
C PHE A 482 14.48 -29.69 23.52
N VAL A 483 15.41 -30.45 22.94
CA VAL A 483 15.21 -31.89 22.72
C VAL A 483 15.40 -32.58 24.07
N PRO A 484 14.35 -33.16 24.69
CA PRO A 484 14.51 -33.86 25.96
C PRO A 484 15.33 -35.13 25.71
N LEU A 485 16.66 -35.05 25.89
CA LEU A 485 17.55 -36.21 25.89
C LEU A 485 17.45 -37.03 27.20
N HIS A 486 16.48 -36.72 28.07
CA HIS A 486 16.31 -37.34 29.39
C HIS A 486 15.94 -38.83 29.36
N SER A 487 15.63 -39.42 28.20
CA SER A 487 15.40 -40.87 28.08
C SER A 487 16.67 -41.68 27.76
N LEU A 488 17.84 -41.04 27.70
CA LEU A 488 19.14 -41.68 27.44
C LEU A 488 20.17 -41.45 28.58
N ALA A 489 19.72 -40.95 29.73
CA ALA A 489 20.54 -40.79 30.94
C ALA A 489 20.19 -41.85 32.00
#